data_AF-A0A061AC64-F1
#
_entry.id   AF-A0A061AC64-F1
#
_cell.length_a   1.000
_cell.length_b   1.000
_cell.length_c   1.000
_cell.angle_alpha   90.00
_cell.angle_beta   90.00
_cell.angle_gamma   90.00
#
_symmetry.space_group_name_H-M   'P 1'
#
loop_
_entity.id
_entity.type
_entity.pdbx_description
1 polymer ?
#
loop_
_entity_poly.entity_id
_entity_poly.type
_entity_poly.pdbx_seq_one_letter_code
_entity_poly.pdbx_strand_id
1 'polypeptide(L)'
;MILKYKNLIIFFSALIVLLGLVVGTELIFNPIKNERLKQETLSTLKIYFDQATDFETNTLETIDGVEITRSVRVYNDVEPLGYLYEANMENAFGNIRIRLVVEANDTIAEVIFVELNQTMYQQQTKNIAEQYVFQKLKGSITDASAGATSYSIQTLVTMIQTIGSHHDQTDKFDIKLPYQDYYGEGYVVEDSTNLTIDGAQVKKETVTNKGIVYTISKSGIYNSDVVTEKEITVIVVLDTEGQILAVLLPTDLYQHTKGNFYNNALEFAQSFVGKTFDDVLDGQAGATTDPGAFNSRSLILDILLIAKGDYLA
;
A
#
# COMPACT_ATOMS: atom_id res chain seq x y z
N MET A 1 13.97 19.64 69.90
CA MET A 1 14.96 18.60 69.51
C MET A 1 15.80 19.18 68.38
N ILE A 2 17.01 19.67 68.67
CA ILE A 2 17.91 20.20 67.62
C ILE A 2 18.38 18.99 66.82
N LEU A 3 17.92 18.88 65.58
CA LEU A 3 18.46 17.87 64.66
C LEU A 3 19.96 18.16 64.54
N LYS A 4 20.81 17.30 65.09
CA LYS A 4 22.26 17.46 65.00
C LYS A 4 22.60 17.48 63.51
N TYR A 5 23.35 18.49 63.04
CA TYR A 5 23.72 18.69 61.63
C TYR A 5 24.20 17.41 60.92
N LYS A 6 24.86 16.52 61.67
CA LYS A 6 25.26 15.16 61.23
C LYS A 6 24.08 14.29 60.75
N ASN A 7 22.95 14.31 61.43
CA ASN A 7 21.75 13.55 61.06
C ASN A 7 21.10 14.10 59.79
N LEU A 8 21.18 15.42 59.58
CA LEU A 8 20.69 16.06 58.36
C LEU A 8 21.54 15.65 57.14
N ILE A 9 22.86 15.63 57.29
CA ILE A 9 23.78 15.17 56.23
C ILE A 9 23.52 13.71 55.88
N ILE A 10 23.41 12.82 56.88
CA ILE A 10 23.13 11.39 56.65
C ILE A 10 21.80 11.21 55.90
N PHE A 11 20.77 11.98 56.28
CA PHE A 11 19.47 11.95 55.61
C PHE A 11 19.57 12.39 54.13
N PHE A 12 20.23 13.51 53.84
CA PHE A 12 20.43 13.97 52.47
C PHE A 12 21.28 13.00 51.63
N SER A 13 22.34 12.42 52.19
CA SER A 13 23.13 11.41 51.50
C SER A 13 22.31 10.16 51.17
N ALA A 14 21.50 9.67 52.11
CA ALA A 14 20.60 8.55 51.88
C ALA A 14 19.54 8.87 50.81
N LEU A 15 18.98 10.09 50.82
CA LEU A 15 18.01 10.55 49.83
C LEU A 15 18.62 10.61 48.42
N ILE A 16 19.85 11.12 48.29
CA ILE A 16 20.56 11.17 47.01
C ILE A 16 20.84 9.76 46.48
N VAL A 17 21.23 8.82 47.35
CA VAL A 17 21.45 7.42 46.97
C VAL A 17 20.13 6.77 46.52
N LEU A 18 19.03 7.00 47.24
CA LEU A 18 17.71 6.48 46.87
C LEU A 18 17.22 7.03 45.53
N LEU A 19 17.32 8.35 45.31
CA LEU A 19 16.97 8.97 44.03
C LEU A 19 17.89 8.48 42.90
N GLY A 20 19.19 8.34 43.16
CA GLY A 20 20.16 7.81 42.21
C GLY A 20 19.88 6.36 41.83
N LEU A 21 19.41 5.54 42.78
CA LEU A 21 18.95 4.17 42.50
C LEU A 21 17.68 4.18 41.64
N VAL A 22 16.68 5.01 41.94
CA VAL A 22 15.44 5.09 41.14
C VAL A 22 15.72 5.56 39.71
N VAL A 23 16.47 6.65 39.55
CA VAL A 23 16.85 7.17 38.22
C VAL A 23 17.76 6.18 37.50
N GLY A 24 18.72 5.56 38.21
CA GLY A 24 19.60 4.55 37.66
C GLY A 24 18.85 3.31 37.19
N THR A 25 17.85 2.85 37.94
CA THR A 25 16.97 1.75 37.50
C THR A 25 16.18 2.13 36.26
N GLU A 26 15.63 3.34 36.20
CA GLU A 26 14.86 3.80 35.05
C GLU A 26 15.72 3.86 33.77
N LEU A 27 16.94 4.40 33.87
CA LEU A 27 17.88 4.50 32.75
C LEU A 27 18.36 3.14 32.23
N ILE A 28 18.49 2.13 33.10
CA ILE A 28 18.93 0.79 32.71
C ILE A 28 17.75 -0.04 32.18
N PHE A 29 16.60 -0.01 32.85
CA PHE A 29 15.49 -0.90 32.56
C PHE A 29 14.56 -0.40 31.44
N ASN A 30 14.40 0.92 31.25
CA ASN A 30 13.52 1.43 30.19
C ASN A 30 13.98 1.05 28.78
N PRO A 31 15.26 1.18 28.40
CA PRO A 31 15.71 0.75 27.08
C PRO A 31 15.46 -0.74 26.85
N ILE A 32 15.71 -1.58 27.86
CA ILE A 32 15.47 -3.03 27.80
C ILE A 32 13.98 -3.33 27.63
N LYS A 33 13.12 -2.64 28.38
CA LYS A 33 11.66 -2.78 28.29
C LYS A 33 11.17 -2.38 26.89
N ASN A 34 11.63 -1.25 26.37
CA ASN A 34 11.25 -0.76 25.05
C ASN A 34 11.72 -1.69 23.93
N GLU A 35 12.96 -2.18 24.02
CA GLU A 35 13.48 -3.15 23.06
C GLU A 35 12.67 -4.44 23.08
N ARG A 36 12.34 -4.95 24.27
CA ARG A 36 11.49 -6.14 24.40
C ARG A 36 10.11 -5.93 23.77
N LEU A 37 9.47 -4.79 24.03
CA LEU A 37 8.17 -4.45 23.43
C LEU A 37 8.26 -4.31 21.90
N LYS A 38 9.37 -3.75 21.40
CA LYS A 38 9.66 -3.67 19.96
C LYS A 38 9.78 -5.08 19.36
N GLN A 39 10.54 -5.98 19.98
CA GLN A 39 10.69 -7.35 19.51
C GLN A 39 9.39 -8.16 19.57
N GLU A 40 8.59 -7.99 20.63
CA GLU A 40 7.26 -8.61 20.75
C GLU A 40 6.30 -8.11 19.65
N THR A 41 6.36 -6.82 19.32
CA THR A 41 5.58 -6.24 18.22
C THR A 41 6.07 -6.74 16.86
N LEU A 42 7.38 -6.71 16.57
CA LEU A 42 7.96 -7.25 15.34
C LEU A 42 7.63 -8.73 15.16
N SER A 43 7.66 -9.53 16.22
CA SER A 43 7.29 -10.94 16.16
C SER A 43 5.83 -11.13 15.75
N THR A 44 4.95 -10.23 16.19
CA THR A 44 3.54 -10.24 15.76
C THR A 44 3.39 -9.79 14.30
N LEU A 45 4.14 -8.76 13.89
CA LEU A 45 4.11 -8.26 12.51
C LEU A 45 4.64 -9.28 11.51
N LYS A 46 5.67 -10.05 11.85
CA LYS A 46 6.26 -11.12 11.02
C LYS A 46 5.32 -12.27 10.67
N ILE A 47 4.19 -12.38 11.37
CA ILE A 47 3.13 -13.34 11.03
C ILE A 47 2.44 -12.92 9.71
N TYR A 48 2.35 -11.61 9.46
CA TYR A 48 1.63 -11.02 8.33
C TYR A 48 2.55 -10.40 7.28
N PHE A 49 3.71 -9.93 7.72
CA PHE A 49 4.74 -9.30 6.92
C PHE A 49 6.06 -10.02 7.21
N ASP A 50 6.30 -11.15 6.53
CA ASP A 50 7.43 -12.06 6.81
C ASP A 50 8.80 -11.36 6.82
N GLN A 51 8.96 -10.33 5.98
CA GLN A 51 10.15 -9.51 5.83
C GLN A 51 10.20 -8.28 6.75
N ALA A 52 9.26 -8.11 7.69
CA ALA A 52 9.26 -6.95 8.58
C ALA A 52 10.53 -6.87 9.43
N THR A 53 11.28 -5.77 9.31
CA THR A 53 12.46 -5.48 10.14
C THR A 53 12.24 -4.28 11.05
N ASP A 54 11.36 -3.34 10.68
CA ASP A 54 11.02 -2.18 11.50
C ASP A 54 9.53 -1.76 11.40
N PHE A 55 9.11 -0.89 12.29
CA PHE A 55 7.78 -0.27 12.26
C PHE A 55 7.76 1.10 12.91
N GLU A 56 6.82 1.93 12.47
CA GLU A 56 6.48 3.20 13.11
C GLU A 56 5.08 3.13 13.69
N THR A 57 4.89 3.70 14.87
CA THR A 57 3.60 3.70 15.57
C THR A 57 2.90 5.04 15.38
N ASN A 58 1.66 5.01 14.93
CA ASN A 58 0.82 6.19 14.84
C ASN A 58 0.11 6.46 16.18
N THR A 59 -0.51 7.63 16.29
CA THR A 59 -1.33 7.99 17.46
C THR A 59 -2.44 6.97 17.67
N LEU A 60 -2.66 6.59 18.93
CA LEU A 60 -3.78 5.75 19.34
C LEU A 60 -4.90 6.63 19.88
N GLU A 61 -6.14 6.28 19.58
CA GLU A 61 -7.30 7.09 19.95
C GLU A 61 -8.58 6.24 20.11
N THR A 62 -9.61 6.88 20.66
CA THR A 62 -10.95 6.31 20.73
C THR A 62 -11.91 7.24 19.99
N ILE A 63 -12.53 6.73 18.94
CA ILE A 63 -13.49 7.46 18.09
C ILE A 63 -14.80 6.69 18.10
N ASP A 64 -15.90 7.36 18.46
CA ASP A 64 -17.25 6.79 18.46
C ASP A 64 -17.38 5.42 19.17
N GLY A 65 -16.61 5.24 20.26
CA GLY A 65 -16.59 4.01 21.06
C GLY A 65 -15.69 2.89 20.51
N VAL A 66 -15.04 3.09 19.36
CA VAL A 66 -14.00 2.22 18.82
C VAL A 66 -12.65 2.66 19.37
N GLU A 67 -12.02 1.81 20.16
CA GLU A 67 -10.67 2.01 20.70
C GLU A 67 -9.63 1.44 19.74
N ILE A 68 -8.80 2.28 19.11
CA ILE A 68 -7.68 1.84 18.27
C ILE A 68 -6.52 1.49 19.20
N THR A 69 -6.31 0.20 19.43
CA THR A 69 -5.29 -0.32 20.35
C THR A 69 -3.93 -0.53 19.67
N ARG A 70 -3.89 -0.53 18.33
CA ARG A 70 -2.65 -0.58 17.55
C ARG A 70 -2.86 0.11 16.21
N SER A 71 -1.86 0.89 15.81
CA SER A 71 -1.80 1.54 14.50
C SER A 71 -0.33 1.67 14.13
N VAL A 72 0.14 0.85 13.19
CA VAL A 72 1.55 0.84 12.79
C VAL A 72 1.74 0.81 11.28
N ARG A 73 2.81 1.48 10.83
CA ARG A 73 3.42 1.33 9.50
C ARG A 73 4.55 0.33 9.59
N VAL A 74 4.59 -0.63 8.68
CA VAL A 74 5.55 -1.75 8.70
C VAL A 74 6.54 -1.61 7.55
N TYR A 75 7.82 -1.84 7.84
CA TYR A 75 8.92 -1.69 6.89
C TYR A 75 9.80 -2.94 6.82
N ASN A 76 10.37 -3.19 5.64
CA ASN A 76 11.58 -3.97 5.45
C ASN A 76 12.73 -2.99 5.22
N ASP A 77 13.39 -2.62 6.31
CA ASP A 77 14.38 -1.56 6.44
C ASP A 77 13.81 -0.18 6.06
N VAL A 78 13.81 0.13 4.76
CA VAL A 78 13.23 1.37 4.21
C VAL A 78 12.07 1.10 3.24
N GLU A 79 11.85 -0.15 2.85
CA GLU A 79 10.79 -0.53 1.93
C GLU A 79 9.45 -0.65 2.67
N PRO A 80 8.38 0.04 2.21
CA PRO A 80 7.07 -0.03 2.85
C PRO A 80 6.39 -1.38 2.57
N LEU A 81 6.02 -2.10 3.62
CA LEU A 81 5.30 -3.38 3.49
C LEU A 81 3.78 -3.22 3.62
N GLY A 82 3.33 -2.32 4.50
CA GLY A 82 1.90 -2.14 4.77
C GLY A 82 1.62 -1.58 6.15
N TYR A 83 0.36 -1.67 6.56
CA TYR A 83 -0.13 -1.18 7.83
C TYR A 83 -0.78 -2.32 8.61
N LEU A 84 -0.73 -2.21 9.94
CA LEU A 84 -1.46 -3.09 10.83
C LEU A 84 -2.23 -2.28 11.87
N TYR A 85 -3.53 -2.50 11.91
CA TYR A 85 -4.44 -1.88 12.85
C TYR A 85 -5.03 -2.92 13.79
N GLU A 86 -5.22 -2.56 15.05
CA GLU A 86 -6.08 -3.31 15.98
C GLU A 86 -7.07 -2.35 16.60
N ALA A 87 -8.33 -2.77 16.66
CA ALA A 87 -9.37 -2.01 17.31
C ALA A 87 -10.25 -2.89 18.18
N ASN A 88 -10.79 -2.29 19.23
CA ASN A 88 -11.66 -2.90 20.21
C ASN A 88 -12.96 -2.09 20.33
N MET A 89 -14.10 -2.77 20.36
CA MET A 89 -15.39 -2.14 20.64
C MET A 89 -16.28 -3.09 21.42
N GLU A 90 -16.83 -2.61 22.53
CA GLU A 90 -17.81 -3.33 23.34
C GLU A 90 -19.23 -2.85 23.00
N ASN A 91 -20.13 -3.80 22.80
CA ASN A 91 -21.56 -3.54 22.60
C ASN A 91 -22.39 -4.29 23.65
N ALA A 92 -23.71 -4.11 23.63
CA ALA A 92 -24.63 -4.72 24.59
C ALA A 92 -24.60 -6.28 24.61
N PHE A 93 -23.95 -6.92 23.64
CA PHE A 93 -23.86 -8.37 23.47
C PHE A 93 -22.45 -8.92 23.72
N GLY A 94 -21.49 -8.04 24.06
CA GLY A 94 -20.13 -8.35 24.46
C GLY A 94 -19.08 -7.62 23.62
N ASN A 95 -17.83 -8.08 23.69
CA ASN A 95 -16.68 -7.40 23.11
C ASN A 95 -16.30 -7.97 21.73
N ILE A 96 -15.88 -7.07 20.83
CA ILE A 96 -15.31 -7.41 19.52
C ILE A 96 -13.94 -6.73 19.41
N ARG A 97 -12.91 -7.52 19.14
CA ARG A 97 -11.57 -7.04 18.82
C ARG A 97 -11.13 -7.57 17.46
N ILE A 98 -10.81 -6.65 16.57
CA ILE A 98 -10.35 -6.99 15.22
C ILE A 98 -8.93 -6.50 15.00
N ARG A 99 -8.23 -7.19 14.09
CA ARG A 99 -6.96 -6.78 13.52
C ARG A 99 -7.14 -6.68 12.00
N LEU A 100 -6.71 -5.57 11.42
CA LEU A 100 -6.71 -5.35 9.97
C LEU A 100 -5.26 -5.34 9.48
N VAL A 101 -4.99 -6.15 8.46
CA VAL A 101 -3.74 -6.13 7.70
C VAL A 101 -4.02 -5.40 6.40
N VAL A 102 -3.25 -4.36 6.11
CA VAL A 102 -3.45 -3.50 4.95
C VAL A 102 -2.13 -3.42 4.18
N GLU A 103 -2.18 -3.59 2.87
CA GLU A 103 -1.02 -3.45 2.00
C GLU A 103 -0.54 -1.99 1.95
N ALA A 104 0.69 -1.77 1.49
CA ALA A 104 1.23 -0.42 1.31
C ALA A 104 0.40 0.46 0.36
N ASN A 105 -0.41 -0.15 -0.51
CA ASN A 105 -1.33 0.51 -1.43
C ASN A 105 -2.72 0.84 -0.83
N ASP A 106 -2.91 0.68 0.48
CA ASP A 106 -4.17 0.85 1.22
C ASP A 106 -5.24 -0.23 0.95
N THR A 107 -4.91 -1.33 0.27
CA THR A 107 -5.83 -2.48 0.11
C THR A 107 -5.86 -3.34 1.37
N ILE A 108 -7.05 -3.71 1.84
CA ILE A 108 -7.22 -4.63 2.97
C ILE A 108 -6.82 -6.04 2.52
N ALA A 109 -5.75 -6.58 3.08
CA ALA A 109 -5.30 -7.95 2.84
C ALA A 109 -6.06 -8.95 3.71
N GLU A 110 -6.32 -8.59 4.97
CA GLU A 110 -6.97 -9.51 5.92
C GLU A 110 -7.74 -8.78 7.03
N VAL A 111 -8.86 -9.36 7.46
CA VAL A 111 -9.63 -8.94 8.64
C VAL A 111 -9.71 -10.11 9.61
N ILE A 112 -9.12 -9.95 10.79
CA ILE A 112 -8.93 -11.03 11.76
C ILE A 112 -9.67 -10.69 13.05
N PHE A 113 -10.50 -11.60 13.54
CA PHE A 113 -11.08 -11.47 14.88
C PHE A 113 -10.09 -11.98 15.93
N VAL A 114 -9.46 -11.05 16.65
CA VAL A 114 -8.66 -11.36 17.84
C VAL A 114 -9.58 -11.81 18.98
N GLU A 115 -10.76 -11.19 19.08
CA GLU A 115 -11.82 -11.55 20.02
C GLU A 115 -13.19 -11.34 19.38
N LEU A 116 -14.08 -12.33 19.49
CA LEU A 116 -15.47 -12.23 19.04
C LEU A 116 -16.40 -12.83 20.11
N ASN A 117 -16.52 -12.11 21.22
CA ASN A 117 -17.36 -12.50 22.35
C ASN A 117 -18.75 -11.90 22.16
N GLN A 118 -19.56 -12.51 21.29
CA GLN A 118 -20.93 -12.07 21.00
C GLN A 118 -21.93 -13.20 21.28
N THR A 119 -23.10 -12.87 21.85
CA THR A 119 -24.13 -13.88 22.14
C THR A 119 -24.85 -14.41 20.90
N MET A 120 -24.86 -13.67 19.78
CA MET A 120 -25.52 -14.06 18.51
C MET A 120 -24.73 -13.56 17.29
N TYR A 121 -25.05 -14.08 16.09
CA TYR A 121 -24.57 -13.61 14.77
C TYR A 121 -23.05 -13.67 14.51
N GLN A 122 -22.30 -14.47 15.27
CA GLN A 122 -20.84 -14.57 15.11
C GLN A 122 -20.43 -14.99 13.69
N GLN A 123 -21.08 -16.02 13.12
CA GLN A 123 -20.71 -16.52 11.79
C GLN A 123 -21.05 -15.51 10.69
N GLN A 124 -22.21 -14.85 10.77
CA GLN A 124 -22.58 -13.81 9.82
C GLN A 124 -21.60 -12.64 9.88
N THR A 125 -21.18 -12.24 11.09
CA THR A 125 -20.19 -11.17 11.28
C THR A 125 -18.85 -11.54 10.64
N LYS A 126 -18.40 -12.80 10.75
CA LYS A 126 -17.21 -13.30 10.05
C LYS A 126 -17.36 -13.24 8.53
N ASN A 127 -18.50 -13.69 8.00
CA ASN A 127 -18.75 -13.67 6.56
C ASN A 127 -18.81 -12.22 6.00
N ILE A 128 -19.29 -11.25 6.78
CA ILE A 128 -19.26 -9.83 6.38
C ILE A 128 -17.82 -9.30 6.41
N ALA A 129 -17.00 -9.68 7.38
CA ALA A 129 -15.59 -9.27 7.44
C ALA A 129 -14.80 -9.69 6.19
N GLU A 130 -15.05 -10.89 5.66
CA GLU A 130 -14.42 -11.39 4.43
C GLU A 130 -14.72 -10.52 3.20
N GLN A 131 -15.87 -9.83 3.18
CA GLN A 131 -16.24 -8.97 2.05
C GLN A 131 -15.41 -7.67 1.98
N TYR A 132 -14.75 -7.28 3.07
CA TYR A 132 -13.87 -6.11 3.08
C TYR A 132 -12.48 -6.41 2.52
N VAL A 133 -12.08 -7.68 2.44
CA VAL A 133 -10.81 -8.07 1.83
C VAL A 133 -10.79 -7.64 0.36
N PHE A 134 -9.64 -7.14 -0.09
CA PHE A 134 -9.39 -6.52 -1.41
C PHE A 134 -10.05 -5.15 -1.62
N GLN A 135 -10.81 -4.61 -0.66
CA GLN A 135 -11.26 -3.22 -0.74
C GLN A 135 -10.17 -2.26 -0.28
N LYS A 136 -10.23 -1.00 -0.75
CA LYS A 136 -9.40 0.09 -0.22
C LYS A 136 -9.91 0.51 1.15
N LEU A 137 -9.03 0.51 2.14
CA LEU A 137 -9.31 1.05 3.46
C LEU A 137 -9.40 2.58 3.35
N LYS A 138 -10.56 3.15 3.69
CA LYS A 138 -10.82 4.59 3.76
C LYS A 138 -12.03 4.86 4.63
N GLY A 139 -12.20 6.08 5.12
CA GLY A 139 -13.34 6.45 5.97
C GLY A 139 -14.70 6.26 5.28
N SER A 140 -14.75 6.40 3.96
CA SER A 140 -15.96 6.21 3.14
C SER A 140 -16.09 4.79 2.56
N ILE A 141 -15.52 3.77 3.21
CA ILE A 141 -15.58 2.39 2.69
C ILE A 141 -17.04 1.91 2.59
N THR A 142 -17.36 1.23 1.48
CA THR A 142 -18.71 0.76 1.18
C THR A 142 -19.14 -0.24 2.24
N ASP A 143 -20.35 -0.04 2.78
CA ASP A 143 -20.92 -0.97 3.75
C ASP A 143 -21.17 -2.33 3.11
N ALA A 144 -20.45 -3.35 3.58
CA ALA A 144 -20.63 -4.74 3.15
C ALA A 144 -21.88 -5.41 3.75
N SER A 145 -22.62 -4.74 4.64
CA SER A 145 -23.75 -5.32 5.36
C SER A 145 -25.07 -5.38 4.58
N ALA A 146 -25.08 -5.10 3.26
CA ALA A 146 -26.30 -4.96 2.45
C ALA A 146 -27.31 -6.12 2.69
N GLY A 147 -28.36 -5.83 3.47
CA GLY A 147 -29.43 -6.77 3.82
C GLY A 147 -29.30 -7.51 5.16
N ALA A 148 -28.21 -7.33 5.92
CA ALA A 148 -27.96 -7.98 7.20
C ALA A 148 -27.90 -6.97 8.36
N THR A 149 -29.01 -6.77 9.07
CA THR A 149 -29.08 -5.87 10.22
C THR A 149 -28.90 -6.64 11.53
N SER A 150 -27.70 -6.59 12.11
CA SER A 150 -27.45 -7.05 13.49
C SER A 150 -26.49 -6.12 14.22
N TYR A 151 -26.57 -6.07 15.55
CA TYR A 151 -25.67 -5.24 16.36
C TYR A 151 -24.20 -5.61 16.18
N SER A 152 -23.86 -6.89 16.08
CA SER A 152 -22.49 -7.36 15.86
C SER A 152 -21.95 -6.94 14.48
N ILE A 153 -22.79 -6.98 13.44
CA ILE A 153 -22.43 -6.51 12.09
C ILE A 153 -22.25 -5.00 12.10
N GLN A 154 -23.17 -4.24 12.70
CA GLN A 154 -23.05 -2.78 12.80
C GLN A 154 -21.80 -2.36 13.57
N THR A 155 -21.45 -3.10 14.63
CA THR A 155 -20.22 -2.89 15.40
C THR A 155 -19.00 -3.09 14.51
N LEU A 156 -18.92 -4.21 13.76
CA LEU A 156 -17.83 -4.45 12.81
C LEU A 156 -17.72 -3.35 11.74
N VAL A 157 -18.84 -2.97 11.12
CA VAL A 157 -18.87 -1.90 10.10
C VAL A 157 -18.34 -0.59 10.68
N THR A 158 -18.80 -0.22 11.88
CA THR A 158 -18.35 0.99 12.59
C THR A 158 -16.86 0.93 12.87
N MET A 159 -16.33 -0.22 13.33
CA MET A 159 -14.91 -0.40 13.58
C MET A 159 -14.09 -0.23 12.29
N ILE A 160 -14.48 -0.85 11.18
CA ILE A 160 -13.74 -0.76 9.91
C ILE A 160 -13.79 0.65 9.33
N GLN A 161 -14.94 1.33 9.37
CA GLN A 161 -15.08 2.72 8.93
C GLN A 161 -14.26 3.69 9.80
N THR A 162 -14.21 3.44 11.11
CA THR A 162 -13.42 4.24 12.04
C THR A 162 -11.93 4.04 11.81
N ILE A 163 -11.47 2.79 11.65
CA ILE A 163 -10.09 2.50 11.25
C ILE A 163 -9.77 3.15 9.90
N GLY A 164 -10.70 3.12 8.94
CA GLY A 164 -10.53 3.78 7.65
C GLY A 164 -10.37 5.29 7.78
N SER A 165 -11.18 5.94 8.62
CA SER A 165 -11.09 7.38 8.87
C SER A 165 -9.79 7.76 9.59
N HIS A 166 -9.38 6.95 10.56
CA HIS A 166 -8.08 7.09 11.22
C HIS A 166 -6.93 6.91 10.22
N HIS A 167 -6.99 5.87 9.39
CA HIS A 167 -6.01 5.58 8.36
C HIS A 167 -5.85 6.75 7.37
N ASP A 168 -6.95 7.42 6.98
CA ASP A 168 -6.92 8.60 6.11
C ASP A 168 -6.23 9.82 6.75
N GLN A 169 -6.15 9.88 8.08
CA GLN A 169 -5.51 10.96 8.83
C GLN A 169 -4.08 10.64 9.27
N THR A 170 -3.68 9.37 9.23
CA THR A 170 -2.30 8.96 9.52
C THR A 170 -1.39 9.18 8.32
N ASP A 171 -0.12 9.49 8.60
CA ASP A 171 0.91 9.60 7.57
C ASP A 171 0.96 8.31 6.73
N LYS A 172 0.77 8.45 5.42
CA LYS A 172 0.82 7.33 4.48
C LYS A 172 2.25 7.03 4.09
N PHE A 173 2.48 5.84 3.55
CA PHE A 173 3.68 5.61 2.75
C PHE A 173 3.62 6.51 1.52
N ASP A 174 4.73 7.16 1.21
CA ASP A 174 4.95 7.69 -0.13
C ASP A 174 5.11 6.49 -1.06
N ILE A 175 4.00 6.01 -1.61
CA ILE A 175 4.03 4.99 -2.65
C ILE A 175 4.68 5.64 -3.86
N LYS A 176 5.97 5.35 -4.04
CA LYS A 176 6.68 5.82 -5.20
C LYS A 176 6.16 5.10 -6.43
N LEU A 177 5.31 5.78 -7.19
CA LEU A 177 4.80 5.22 -8.43
C LEU A 177 5.97 5.00 -9.39
N PRO A 178 5.94 3.96 -10.25
CA PRO A 178 7.08 3.58 -11.09
C PRO A 178 7.62 4.71 -11.98
N TYR A 179 6.78 5.70 -12.25
CA TYR A 179 7.07 6.85 -13.11
C TYR A 179 7.43 8.13 -12.35
N GLN A 180 7.38 8.13 -11.01
CA GLN A 180 7.60 9.34 -10.20
C GLN A 180 8.99 9.96 -10.44
N ASP A 181 10.02 9.13 -10.67
CA ASP A 181 11.38 9.59 -10.94
C ASP A 181 11.49 10.48 -12.20
N TYR A 182 10.58 10.30 -13.17
CA TYR A 182 10.57 11.10 -14.39
C TYR A 182 9.94 12.48 -14.20
N TYR A 183 9.18 12.66 -13.14
CA TYR A 183 8.55 13.93 -12.77
C TYR A 183 9.29 14.67 -11.65
N GLY A 184 10.15 13.97 -10.89
CA GLY A 184 10.90 14.53 -9.78
C GLY A 184 10.04 14.84 -8.55
N GLU A 185 10.61 15.55 -7.59
CA GLU A 185 9.94 15.94 -6.35
C GLU A 185 8.72 16.85 -6.60
N GLY A 186 7.75 16.82 -5.68
CA GLY A 186 6.52 17.63 -5.74
C GLY A 186 5.51 17.18 -6.80
N TYR A 187 5.60 15.92 -7.24
CA TYR A 187 4.60 15.27 -8.09
C TYR A 187 3.26 15.11 -7.35
N VAL A 188 2.15 15.43 -8.03
CA VAL A 188 0.78 15.26 -7.52
C VAL A 188 -0.12 14.80 -8.66
N VAL A 189 -0.79 13.64 -8.48
CA VAL A 189 -1.88 13.21 -9.37
C VAL A 189 -3.09 14.08 -9.11
N GLU A 190 -3.51 14.84 -10.12
CA GLU A 190 -4.71 15.68 -10.07
C GLU A 190 -5.98 14.88 -10.39
N ASP A 191 -5.89 13.99 -11.38
CA ASP A 191 -7.00 13.18 -11.85
C ASP A 191 -6.53 11.77 -12.21
N SER A 192 -7.40 10.78 -12.01
CA SER A 192 -7.15 9.39 -12.37
C SER A 192 -8.43 8.76 -12.92
N THR A 193 -8.41 8.39 -14.19
CA THR A 193 -9.54 7.76 -14.88
C THR A 193 -9.18 6.35 -15.36
N ASN A 194 -10.11 5.41 -15.25
CA ASN A 194 -9.99 4.07 -15.82
C ASN A 194 -10.91 3.94 -17.03
N LEU A 195 -10.39 3.41 -18.14
CA LEU A 195 -11.05 3.26 -19.42
C LEU A 195 -10.81 1.84 -19.95
N THR A 196 -11.67 1.40 -20.85
CA THR A 196 -11.45 0.20 -21.66
C THR A 196 -11.46 0.60 -23.13
N ILE A 197 -10.33 0.45 -23.81
CA ILE A 197 -10.15 0.85 -25.21
C ILE A 197 -9.56 -0.33 -25.97
N ASP A 198 -10.22 -0.78 -27.04
CA ASP A 198 -9.75 -1.88 -27.90
C ASP A 198 -9.30 -3.15 -27.14
N GLY A 199 -10.05 -3.50 -26.10
CA GLY A 199 -9.79 -4.66 -25.24
C GLY A 199 -8.66 -4.47 -24.22
N ALA A 200 -8.02 -3.30 -24.17
CA ALA A 200 -7.04 -2.94 -23.16
C ALA A 200 -7.67 -2.24 -21.96
N GLN A 201 -7.16 -2.53 -20.76
CA GLN A 201 -7.44 -1.76 -19.55
C GLN A 201 -6.48 -0.58 -19.49
N VAL A 202 -7.03 0.64 -19.50
CA VAL A 202 -6.26 1.88 -19.56
C VAL A 202 -6.52 2.68 -18.28
N LYS A 203 -5.47 2.92 -17.49
CA LYS A 203 -5.50 3.90 -16.41
C LYS A 203 -4.74 5.15 -16.88
N LYS A 204 -5.45 6.28 -16.94
CA LYS A 204 -4.91 7.60 -17.30
C LYS A 204 -4.81 8.45 -16.04
N GLU A 205 -3.62 8.94 -15.75
CA GLU A 205 -3.35 9.83 -14.60
C GLU A 205 -2.83 11.17 -15.11
N THR A 206 -3.48 12.26 -14.69
CA THR A 206 -3.02 13.62 -14.98
C THR A 206 -2.18 14.13 -13.82
N VAL A 207 -1.00 14.65 -14.13
CA VAL A 207 -0.02 15.09 -13.15
C VAL A 207 0.08 16.60 -13.19
N THR A 208 -0.24 17.24 -12.07
CA THR A 208 -0.33 18.69 -11.92
C THR A 208 0.92 19.39 -12.47
N ASN A 209 0.77 20.19 -13.53
CA ASN A 209 1.86 20.94 -14.19
C ASN A 209 3.05 20.09 -14.69
N LYS A 210 2.90 18.77 -14.87
CA LYS A 210 4.01 17.90 -15.29
C LYS A 210 3.68 17.00 -16.48
N GLY A 211 2.44 16.57 -16.66
CA GLY A 211 2.04 15.80 -17.85
C GLY A 211 1.00 14.72 -17.59
N ILE A 212 1.04 13.65 -18.37
CA ILE A 212 0.05 12.56 -18.34
C ILE A 212 0.77 11.21 -18.29
N VAL A 213 0.22 10.27 -17.51
CA VAL A 213 0.67 8.88 -17.50
C VAL A 213 -0.43 7.95 -17.96
N TYR A 214 -0.08 7.05 -18.85
CA TYR A 214 -0.91 5.93 -19.27
C TYR A 214 -0.34 4.63 -18.73
N THR A 215 -1.06 3.94 -17.84
CA THR A 215 -0.79 2.55 -17.47
C THR A 215 -1.78 1.66 -18.21
N ILE A 216 -1.29 0.89 -19.17
CA ILE A 216 -2.14 0.12 -20.09
C ILE A 216 -1.78 -1.36 -20.01
N SER A 217 -2.78 -2.19 -19.71
CA SER A 217 -2.67 -3.64 -19.71
C SER A 217 -3.46 -4.22 -20.88
N LYS A 218 -2.80 -5.02 -21.72
CA LYS A 218 -3.42 -5.67 -22.88
C LYS A 218 -2.91 -7.10 -23.03
N SER A 219 -3.81 -8.03 -23.33
CA SER A 219 -3.47 -9.40 -23.70
C SER A 219 -3.13 -9.50 -25.18
N GLY A 220 -2.14 -10.32 -25.50
CA GLY A 220 -1.80 -10.67 -26.87
C GLY A 220 -1.08 -12.00 -26.94
N ILE A 221 -0.73 -12.42 -28.16
CA ILE A 221 -0.14 -13.74 -28.42
C ILE A 221 1.18 -13.88 -27.64
N TYR A 222 1.24 -14.85 -26.73
CA TYR A 222 2.36 -15.07 -25.81
C TYR A 222 3.65 -15.48 -26.52
N ASN A 223 3.57 -16.46 -27.43
CA ASN A 223 4.72 -17.04 -28.12
C ASN A 223 4.33 -17.54 -29.53
N SER A 224 5.16 -18.37 -30.15
CA SER A 224 4.92 -18.91 -31.50
C SER A 224 3.77 -19.92 -31.61
N ASP A 225 3.12 -20.31 -30.50
CA ASP A 225 2.02 -21.27 -30.50
C ASP A 225 0.69 -20.69 -31.00
N VAL A 226 0.61 -19.37 -31.20
CA VAL A 226 -0.52 -18.58 -31.71
C VAL A 226 -1.87 -18.76 -31.00
N VAL A 227 -1.92 -19.52 -29.90
CA VAL A 227 -3.16 -19.84 -29.17
C VAL A 227 -3.10 -19.32 -27.74
N THR A 228 -1.93 -19.29 -27.13
CA THR A 228 -1.77 -18.77 -25.78
C THR A 228 -1.71 -17.26 -25.83
N GLU A 229 -2.65 -16.59 -25.17
CA GLU A 229 -2.56 -15.15 -24.91
C GLU A 229 -2.11 -14.89 -23.48
N LYS A 230 -1.25 -13.89 -23.31
CA LYS A 230 -0.84 -13.40 -21.99
C LYS A 230 -0.79 -11.89 -21.98
N GLU A 231 -0.96 -11.34 -20.79
CA GLU A 231 -1.01 -9.90 -20.59
C GLU A 231 0.39 -9.31 -20.41
N ILE A 232 0.58 -8.10 -20.94
CA ILE A 232 1.66 -7.21 -20.53
C ILE A 232 1.06 -5.88 -20.09
N THR A 233 1.74 -5.22 -19.15
CA THR A 233 1.44 -3.85 -18.76
C THR A 233 2.57 -2.93 -19.21
N VAL A 234 2.21 -1.83 -19.87
CA VAL A 234 3.14 -0.77 -20.28
C VAL A 234 2.72 0.54 -19.61
N ILE A 235 3.69 1.26 -19.06
CA ILE A 235 3.48 2.59 -18.49
C ILE A 235 4.15 3.61 -19.42
N VAL A 236 3.37 4.51 -20.00
CA VAL A 236 3.84 5.59 -20.88
C VAL A 236 3.75 6.90 -20.10
N VAL A 237 4.87 7.59 -19.98
CA VAL A 237 4.99 8.83 -19.21
C VAL A 237 5.22 9.96 -20.19
N LEU A 238 4.36 10.97 -20.18
CA LEU A 238 4.40 12.13 -21.06
C LEU A 238 4.69 13.39 -20.26
N ASP A 239 5.42 14.33 -20.83
CA ASP A 239 5.49 15.70 -20.30
C ASP A 239 4.27 16.54 -20.70
N THR A 240 4.28 17.82 -20.33
CA THR A 240 3.22 18.78 -20.69
C THR A 240 3.15 19.11 -22.17
N GLU A 241 4.21 18.82 -22.94
CA GLU A 241 4.31 19.07 -24.38
C GLU A 241 3.96 17.82 -25.21
N GLY A 242 3.68 16.69 -24.56
CA GLY A 242 3.37 15.41 -25.21
C GLY A 242 4.61 14.60 -25.63
N GLN A 243 5.81 14.98 -25.16
CA GLN A 243 7.01 14.17 -25.33
C GLN A 243 6.98 12.99 -24.35
N ILE A 244 7.35 11.81 -24.84
CA ILE A 244 7.49 10.59 -24.06
C ILE A 244 8.76 10.67 -23.21
N LEU A 245 8.61 10.88 -21.91
CA LEU A 245 9.70 10.87 -20.93
C LEU A 245 10.16 9.45 -20.61
N ALA A 246 9.23 8.50 -20.59
CA ALA A 246 9.52 7.10 -20.29
C ALA A 246 8.51 6.15 -20.92
N VAL A 247 8.98 4.95 -21.23
CA VAL A 247 8.13 3.78 -21.47
C VAL A 247 8.64 2.66 -20.58
N LEU A 248 7.85 2.31 -19.57
CA LEU A 248 8.21 1.30 -18.56
C LEU A 248 7.48 -0.01 -18.85
N LEU A 249 8.17 -1.11 -18.57
CA LEU A 249 7.65 -2.46 -18.73
C LEU A 249 7.84 -3.21 -17.39
N PRO A 250 6.95 -3.02 -16.40
CA PRO A 250 7.11 -3.60 -15.06
C PRO A 250 7.27 -5.12 -15.13
N THR A 251 8.36 -5.65 -14.60
CA THR A 251 8.73 -7.08 -14.72
C THR A 251 7.71 -8.03 -14.09
N ASP A 252 7.01 -7.56 -13.06
CA ASP A 252 6.01 -8.34 -12.31
C ASP A 252 4.68 -8.41 -13.05
N LEU A 253 4.41 -7.43 -13.91
CA LEU A 253 3.21 -7.34 -14.75
C LEU A 253 3.50 -7.74 -16.22
N TYR A 254 4.69 -8.26 -16.51
CA TYR A 254 5.06 -8.77 -17.81
C TYR A 254 4.94 -10.30 -17.83
N GLN A 255 3.79 -10.80 -18.32
CA GLN A 255 3.51 -12.24 -18.32
C GLN A 255 4.03 -12.94 -19.59
N HIS A 256 4.61 -12.19 -20.52
CA HIS A 256 5.35 -12.72 -21.67
C HIS A 256 6.70 -13.34 -21.27
N THR A 257 7.39 -13.96 -22.24
CA THR A 257 8.67 -14.64 -22.01
C THR A 257 9.72 -13.68 -21.47
N LYS A 258 10.23 -13.94 -20.26
CA LYS A 258 11.28 -13.14 -19.59
C LYS A 258 12.68 -13.40 -20.17
N GLY A 259 13.72 -12.81 -19.57
CA GLY A 259 15.12 -12.95 -20.01
C GLY A 259 15.42 -12.13 -21.26
N ASN A 260 16.15 -12.69 -22.23
CA ASN A 260 16.55 -11.96 -23.44
C ASN A 260 15.35 -11.41 -24.22
N PHE A 261 14.23 -12.13 -24.25
CA PHE A 261 13.01 -11.65 -24.92
C PHE A 261 12.44 -10.41 -24.24
N TYR A 262 12.40 -10.37 -22.91
CA TYR A 262 12.02 -9.18 -22.15
C TYR A 262 12.97 -8.02 -22.41
N ASN A 263 14.29 -8.26 -22.40
CA ASN A 263 15.28 -7.20 -22.66
C ASN A 263 15.09 -6.56 -24.06
N ASN A 264 14.81 -7.37 -25.08
CA ASN A 264 14.51 -6.89 -26.43
C ASN A 264 13.20 -6.07 -26.47
N ALA A 265 12.15 -6.53 -25.77
CA ALA A 265 10.89 -5.81 -25.68
C ALA A 265 11.05 -4.47 -24.95
N LEU A 266 11.83 -4.46 -23.86
CA LEU A 266 12.15 -3.26 -23.08
C LEU A 266 12.95 -2.26 -23.92
N GLU A 267 14.00 -2.70 -24.63
CA GLU A 267 14.79 -1.84 -25.52
C GLU A 267 13.93 -1.23 -26.62
N PHE A 268 13.02 -2.02 -27.21
CA PHE A 268 12.05 -1.53 -28.18
C PHE A 268 11.11 -0.48 -27.58
N ALA A 269 10.55 -0.73 -26.39
CA ALA A 269 9.71 0.24 -25.69
C ALA A 269 10.46 1.55 -25.38
N GLN A 270 11.71 1.45 -24.92
CA GLN A 270 12.56 2.59 -24.61
C GLN A 270 12.99 3.38 -25.86
N SER A 271 12.92 2.79 -27.06
CA SER A 271 13.21 3.50 -28.31
C SER A 271 12.23 4.64 -28.64
N PHE A 272 11.12 4.73 -27.89
CA PHE A 272 10.15 5.82 -28.00
C PHE A 272 10.44 6.99 -27.05
N VAL A 273 11.36 6.85 -26.10
CA VAL A 273 11.74 7.93 -25.19
C VAL A 273 12.35 9.10 -25.97
N GLY A 274 11.92 10.32 -25.64
CA GLY A 274 12.27 11.57 -26.32
C GLY A 274 11.47 11.86 -27.59
N LYS A 275 10.60 10.93 -28.02
CA LYS A 275 9.69 11.12 -29.16
C LYS A 275 8.33 11.63 -28.71
N THR A 276 7.49 12.00 -29.67
CA THR A 276 6.07 12.31 -29.45
C THR A 276 5.19 11.18 -29.97
N PHE A 277 3.89 11.20 -29.67
CA PHE A 277 2.97 10.23 -30.28
C PHE A 277 2.88 10.35 -31.80
N ASP A 278 3.24 11.48 -32.42
CA ASP A 278 3.29 11.60 -33.88
C ASP A 278 4.32 10.65 -34.50
N ASP A 279 5.40 10.35 -33.77
CA ASP A 279 6.44 9.41 -34.18
C ASP A 279 6.02 7.93 -34.00
N VAL A 280 4.92 7.68 -33.30
CA VAL A 280 4.29 6.35 -33.20
C VAL A 280 3.43 6.15 -34.44
N LEU A 281 4.05 5.58 -35.46
CA LEU A 281 3.40 5.28 -36.74
C LEU A 281 2.63 3.95 -36.65
N ASP A 282 1.40 3.98 -37.16
CA ASP A 282 0.63 2.75 -37.40
C ASP A 282 1.34 1.96 -38.51
N GLY A 283 1.86 0.79 -38.16
CA GLY A 283 2.58 -0.04 -39.09
C GLY A 283 3.43 -1.07 -38.39
N GLN A 284 3.21 -2.33 -38.77
CA GLN A 284 4.13 -3.46 -38.65
C GLN A 284 5.58 -3.17 -39.16
N ALA A 285 5.88 -1.97 -39.64
CA ALA A 285 7.16 -1.54 -40.19
C ALA A 285 8.32 -1.47 -39.17
N GLY A 286 8.06 -1.55 -37.86
CA GLY A 286 9.09 -1.53 -36.82
C GLY A 286 9.37 -2.88 -36.13
N ALA A 287 8.49 -3.88 -36.29
CA ALA A 287 8.60 -5.18 -35.61
C ALA A 287 9.11 -6.31 -36.52
N THR A 288 9.10 -6.14 -37.84
CA THR A 288 9.04 -7.24 -38.80
C THR A 288 10.38 -7.85 -39.25
N THR A 289 11.53 -7.39 -38.77
CA THR A 289 12.84 -7.83 -39.29
C THR A 289 13.80 -8.43 -38.27
N ASP A 290 13.46 -8.44 -36.98
CA ASP A 290 14.34 -8.95 -35.92
C ASP A 290 13.65 -10.08 -35.15
N PRO A 291 14.22 -11.30 -35.08
CA PRO A 291 13.63 -12.44 -34.35
C PRO A 291 13.45 -12.20 -32.83
N GLY A 292 13.96 -11.09 -32.28
CA GLY A 292 13.77 -10.71 -30.88
C GLY A 292 12.34 -10.23 -30.55
N ALA A 293 11.63 -11.05 -29.77
CA ALA A 293 10.38 -10.70 -29.06
C ALA A 293 9.25 -10.07 -29.90
N PHE A 294 9.08 -10.52 -31.15
CA PHE A 294 8.10 -9.98 -32.12
C PHE A 294 6.71 -9.71 -31.53
N ASN A 295 6.13 -10.69 -30.83
CA ASN A 295 4.78 -10.54 -30.28
C ASN A 295 4.70 -9.46 -29.20
N SER A 296 5.68 -9.43 -28.27
CA SER A 296 5.72 -8.40 -27.22
C SER A 296 5.88 -7.01 -27.83
N ARG A 297 6.74 -6.87 -28.84
CA ARG A 297 6.97 -5.58 -29.52
C ARG A 297 5.73 -5.11 -30.28
N SER A 298 5.03 -6.04 -30.95
CA SER A 298 3.77 -5.74 -31.62
C SER A 298 2.71 -5.28 -30.61
N LEU A 299 2.63 -5.95 -29.46
CA LEU A 299 1.70 -5.60 -28.39
C LEU A 299 2.04 -4.26 -27.73
N ILE A 300 3.33 -3.95 -27.53
CA ILE A 300 3.80 -2.64 -27.05
C ILE A 300 3.39 -1.53 -28.04
N LEU A 301 3.56 -1.76 -29.35
CA LEU A 301 3.17 -0.77 -30.36
C LEU A 301 1.66 -0.53 -30.37
N ASP A 302 0.87 -1.60 -30.29
CA ASP A 302 -0.60 -1.53 -30.18
C ASP A 302 -1.02 -0.73 -28.93
N ILE A 303 -0.40 -1.01 -27.78
CA ILE A 303 -0.62 -0.23 -26.55
C ILE A 303 -0.27 1.26 -26.73
N LEU A 304 0.85 1.59 -27.40
CA LEU A 304 1.23 2.98 -27.68
C LEU A 304 0.23 3.67 -28.62
N LEU A 305 -0.34 2.93 -29.58
CA LEU A 305 -1.38 3.45 -30.48
C LEU A 305 -2.70 3.71 -29.74
N ILE A 306 -3.05 2.87 -28.75
CA ILE A 306 -4.20 3.11 -27.87
C ILE A 306 -3.98 4.39 -27.06
N ALA A 307 -2.80 4.55 -26.45
CA ALA A 307 -2.45 5.76 -25.71
C ALA A 307 -2.51 7.01 -26.59
N LYS A 308 -1.97 6.93 -27.82
CA LYS A 308 -2.05 7.99 -28.83
C LYS A 308 -3.49 8.34 -29.18
N GLY A 309 -4.33 7.34 -29.41
CA GLY A 309 -5.73 7.53 -29.76
C GLY A 309 -6.50 8.28 -28.68
N ASP A 310 -6.30 7.94 -27.41
CA ASP A 310 -6.89 8.65 -26.28
C ASP A 310 -6.29 10.06 -26.08
N TYR A 311 -4.98 10.21 -26.27
CA TYR A 311 -4.32 11.50 -26.09
C TYR A 311 -4.78 12.57 -27.10
N LEU A 312 -5.11 12.16 -28.32
CA LEU A 312 -5.53 13.04 -29.41
C LEU A 312 -7.05 13.27 -29.50
N ALA A 313 -7.85 12.57 -28.70
CA ALA A 313 -9.32 12.66 -28.67
C ALA A 313 -9.82 13.79 -27.77
#